data_AF-M1FEQ4-F1
#
_entry.id   AF-M1FEQ4-F1
#
_cell.length_a   1.000
_cell.length_b   1.000
_cell.length_c   1.000
_cell.angle_alpha   90.00
_cell.angle_beta   90.00
_cell.angle_gamma   90.00
#
_symmetry.space_group_name_H-M   'P 1'
#
loop_
_entity.id
_entity.type
_entity.pdbx_description
1 polymer ?
#
loop_
_entity_poly.entity_id
_entity_poly.type
_entity_poly.pdbx_seq_one_letter_code
_entity_poly.pdbx_strand_id
1 'polypeptide(L)'
;MINTKIHKSVYELAEKLMKAADKDDREAFNSLYAELKAVCTDNENTDKDHPEQWETLADFEEEIEDALPGYEKALGKAVAMDLKDHMSSIAFSMATLQIELGQTDVAIKSLENAKISADRIDDKEFKKEIDELLEKLLAGQTTSTRP
;
A
#
# COMPACT_ATOMS: atom_id res chain seq x y z
N MET A 1 14.13 9.16 -4.92
CA MET A 1 13.19 10.08 -5.60
C MET A 1 12.78 9.42 -6.91
N ILE A 2 11.49 9.31 -7.15
CA ILE A 2 10.95 8.66 -8.34
C ILE A 2 11.36 9.37 -9.64
N ASN A 3 11.51 8.60 -10.72
CA ASN A 3 11.68 9.15 -12.04
C ASN A 3 10.41 9.91 -12.47
N THR A 4 10.53 11.19 -12.81
CA THR A 4 9.38 12.07 -13.08
C THR A 4 8.50 11.62 -14.25
N LYS A 5 9.06 10.92 -15.24
CA LYS A 5 8.28 10.35 -16.35
C LYS A 5 7.48 9.13 -15.91
N ILE A 6 8.10 8.26 -15.11
CA ILE A 6 7.43 7.07 -14.56
C ILE A 6 6.34 7.48 -13.59
N HIS A 7 6.63 8.39 -12.66
CA HIS A 7 5.63 8.98 -11.75
C HIS A 7 4.42 9.51 -12.51
N LYS A 8 4.65 10.32 -13.56
CA LYS A 8 3.57 10.85 -14.39
C LYS A 8 2.75 9.74 -15.06
N SER A 9 3.41 8.70 -15.57
CA SER A 9 2.75 7.57 -16.21
C SER A 9 1.88 6.78 -15.22
N VAL A 10 2.40 6.49 -14.04
CA VAL A 10 1.68 5.79 -12.97
C VAL A 10 0.45 6.60 -12.55
N TYR A 11 0.62 7.90 -12.29
CA TYR A 11 -0.47 8.80 -11.93
C TYR A 11 -1.56 8.90 -13.00
N GLU A 12 -1.18 9.06 -14.27
CA GLU A 12 -2.14 9.11 -15.39
C GLU A 12 -2.90 7.79 -15.57
N LEU A 13 -2.26 6.65 -15.33
CA LEU A 13 -2.91 5.34 -15.38
C LEU A 13 -3.87 5.17 -14.20
N ALA A 14 -3.47 5.56 -12.99
CA ALA A 14 -4.31 5.54 -11.80
C ALA A 14 -5.59 6.38 -12.00
N GLU A 15 -5.48 7.60 -12.53
CA GLU A 15 -6.64 8.42 -12.86
C GLU A 15 -7.60 7.74 -13.86
N LYS A 16 -7.05 7.08 -14.88
CA LYS A 16 -7.86 6.39 -15.90
C LYS A 16 -8.53 5.14 -15.32
N LEU A 17 -7.83 4.40 -14.45
CA LEU A 17 -8.37 3.24 -13.74
C LEU A 17 -9.55 3.65 -12.86
N MET A 18 -9.43 4.71 -12.07
CA MET A 18 -10.55 5.26 -11.30
C MET A 18 -11.73 5.63 -12.21
N LYS A 19 -11.48 6.33 -13.33
CA LYS A 19 -12.54 6.70 -14.29
C LYS A 19 -13.21 5.49 -14.97
N ALA A 20 -12.49 4.39 -15.14
CA ALA A 20 -13.04 3.15 -15.69
C ALA A 20 -13.89 2.43 -14.64
N ALA A 21 -13.39 2.31 -13.41
CA ALA A 21 -14.11 1.76 -12.26
C ALA A 21 -15.42 2.52 -11.98
N ASP A 22 -15.38 3.86 -11.97
CA ASP A 22 -16.55 4.73 -11.79
C ASP A 22 -17.66 4.51 -12.84
N LYS A 23 -17.29 3.99 -14.01
CA LYS A 23 -18.19 3.70 -15.13
C LYS A 23 -18.58 2.23 -15.24
N ASP A 24 -18.08 1.39 -14.34
CA ASP A 24 -18.17 -0.08 -14.43
C ASP A 24 -17.64 -0.62 -15.78
N ASP A 25 -16.64 0.08 -16.36
CA ASP A 25 -16.02 -0.28 -17.64
C ASP A 25 -14.89 -1.29 -17.42
N ARG A 26 -15.28 -2.55 -17.24
CA ARG A 26 -14.34 -3.63 -16.90
C ARG A 26 -13.31 -3.89 -17.99
N GLU A 27 -13.65 -3.68 -19.27
CA GLU A 27 -12.72 -3.88 -20.38
C GLU A 27 -11.62 -2.81 -20.35
N ALA A 28 -12.00 -1.54 -20.20
CA ALA A 28 -11.04 -0.45 -20.05
C ALA A 28 -10.19 -0.62 -18.79
N PHE A 29 -10.81 -0.99 -17.66
CA PHE A 29 -10.09 -1.22 -16.40
C PHE A 29 -9.01 -2.30 -16.58
N ASN A 30 -9.38 -3.47 -17.08
CA ASN A 30 -8.45 -4.58 -17.27
C ASN A 30 -7.28 -4.20 -18.21
N SER A 31 -7.58 -3.46 -19.28
CA SER A 31 -6.54 -3.00 -20.23
C SER A 31 -5.58 -1.99 -19.58
N LEU A 32 -6.10 -1.03 -18.81
CA LEU A 32 -5.31 -0.02 -18.11
C LEU A 32 -4.48 -0.64 -16.98
N TYR A 33 -5.03 -1.61 -16.27
CA TYR A 33 -4.34 -2.33 -15.21
C TYR A 33 -3.18 -3.14 -15.80
N ALA A 34 -3.39 -3.78 -16.95
CA ALA A 34 -2.31 -4.46 -17.68
C ALA A 34 -1.20 -3.48 -18.12
N GLU A 35 -1.54 -2.27 -18.56
CA GLU A 35 -0.54 -1.21 -18.84
C GLU A 35 0.22 -0.79 -17.59
N LEU A 36 -0.47 -0.55 -16.47
CA LEU A 36 0.18 -0.20 -15.20
C LEU A 36 1.14 -1.30 -14.73
N LYS A 37 0.69 -2.56 -14.83
CA LYS A 37 1.51 -3.73 -14.51
C LYS A 37 2.76 -3.79 -15.40
N ALA A 38 2.62 -3.55 -16.70
CA ALA A 38 3.75 -3.51 -17.62
C ALA A 38 4.75 -2.39 -17.24
N VAL A 39 4.26 -1.18 -16.90
CA VAL A 39 5.11 -0.09 -16.39
C VAL A 39 5.90 -0.51 -15.15
N CYS A 40 5.29 -1.26 -14.24
CA CYS A 40 5.97 -1.77 -13.04
C CYS A 40 7.03 -2.82 -13.40
N THR A 41 6.66 -3.84 -14.16
CA THR A 41 7.56 -4.97 -14.48
C THR A 41 8.71 -4.56 -15.40
N ASP A 42 8.47 -3.67 -16.37
CA ASP A 42 9.49 -3.21 -17.32
C ASP A 42 10.59 -2.38 -16.65
N ASN A 43 10.28 -1.78 -15.49
CA ASN A 43 11.23 -1.00 -14.70
C ASN A 43 11.75 -1.76 -13.48
N GLU A 44 11.31 -3.00 -13.23
CA GLU A 44 11.72 -3.78 -12.07
C GLU A 44 13.24 -4.01 -12.08
N ASN A 45 13.88 -3.78 -10.93
CA ASN A 45 15.33 -3.88 -10.72
C ASN A 45 16.17 -2.90 -11.56
N THR A 46 15.54 -1.88 -12.14
CA THR A 46 16.26 -0.75 -12.76
C THR A 46 16.45 0.40 -11.77
N ASP A 47 17.19 1.43 -12.18
CA ASP A 47 17.33 2.68 -11.42
C ASP A 47 16.02 3.48 -11.30
N LYS A 48 14.97 3.06 -12.03
CA LYS A 48 13.64 3.67 -12.02
C LYS A 48 12.64 2.93 -11.15
N ASP A 49 12.99 1.74 -10.66
CA ASP A 49 12.14 0.91 -9.80
C ASP A 49 11.86 1.64 -8.48
N HIS A 50 10.61 2.07 -8.30
CA HIS A 50 10.18 2.87 -7.16
C HIS A 50 9.00 2.23 -6.44
N PRO A 51 8.93 2.28 -5.09
CA PRO A 51 7.82 1.68 -4.33
C PRO A 51 6.44 2.14 -4.79
N GLU A 52 6.29 3.42 -5.12
CA GLU A 52 5.02 4.02 -5.58
C GLU A 52 4.40 3.29 -6.79
N GLN A 53 5.22 2.71 -7.68
CA GLN A 53 4.70 1.92 -8.81
C GLN A 53 3.93 0.69 -8.32
N TRP A 54 4.55 -0.04 -7.38
CA TRP A 54 4.03 -1.28 -6.84
C TRP A 54 2.89 -1.05 -5.85
N GLU A 55 2.96 0.01 -5.06
CA GLU A 55 1.88 0.47 -4.18
C GLU A 55 0.64 0.80 -5.03
N THR A 56 0.81 1.65 -6.05
CA THR A 56 -0.31 1.99 -6.97
C THR A 56 -0.87 0.76 -7.67
N LEU A 57 -0.02 -0.17 -8.13
CA LEU A 57 -0.51 -1.40 -8.75
C LEU A 57 -1.35 -2.23 -7.78
N ALA A 58 -0.93 -2.33 -6.51
CA ALA A 58 -1.66 -3.04 -5.47
C ALA A 58 -2.99 -2.35 -5.11
N ASP A 59 -3.02 -1.01 -5.08
CA ASP A 59 -4.24 -0.23 -4.81
C ASP A 59 -5.39 -0.52 -5.80
N PHE A 60 -5.06 -0.99 -7.02
CA PHE A 60 -6.05 -1.33 -8.06
C PHE A 60 -6.31 -2.83 -8.19
N GLU A 61 -5.74 -3.65 -7.32
CA GLU A 61 -6.10 -5.08 -7.27
C GLU A 61 -7.40 -5.25 -6.47
N GLU A 62 -8.35 -6.01 -7.04
CA GLU A 62 -9.70 -6.11 -6.44
C GLU A 62 -9.75 -7.13 -5.30
N GLU A 63 -8.99 -8.21 -5.42
CA GLU A 63 -8.91 -9.26 -4.42
C GLU A 63 -7.80 -8.93 -3.41
N ILE A 64 -8.16 -8.85 -2.13
CA ILE A 64 -7.23 -8.45 -1.07
C ILE A 64 -6.02 -9.38 -1.02
N GLU A 65 -6.23 -10.68 -1.21
CA GLU A 65 -5.19 -11.70 -1.25
C GLU A 65 -4.20 -11.51 -2.41
N ASP A 66 -4.65 -10.93 -3.52
CA ASP A 66 -3.80 -10.63 -4.67
C ASP A 66 -3.11 -9.26 -4.52
N ALA A 67 -3.71 -8.32 -3.77
CA ALA A 67 -3.15 -7.00 -3.48
C ALA A 67 -1.93 -7.07 -2.54
N LEU A 68 -1.99 -7.89 -1.50
CA LEU A 68 -0.95 -7.98 -0.46
C LEU A 68 0.47 -8.26 -1.02
N PRO A 69 0.69 -9.21 -1.95
CA PRO A 69 1.98 -9.40 -2.59
C PRO A 69 2.53 -8.14 -3.30
N GLY A 70 1.64 -7.31 -3.86
CA GLY A 70 2.00 -6.03 -4.47
C GLY A 70 2.53 -5.04 -3.44
N TYR A 71 1.81 -4.88 -2.32
CA TYR A 71 2.27 -4.04 -1.21
C TYR A 71 3.54 -4.56 -0.56
N GLU A 72 3.71 -5.87 -0.37
CA GLU A 72 4.94 -6.45 0.16
C GLU A 72 6.15 -6.10 -0.73
N LYS A 73 5.98 -6.19 -2.05
CA LYS A 73 7.00 -5.77 -2.99
C LYS A 73 7.28 -4.26 -2.87
N ALA A 74 6.25 -3.44 -2.82
CA ALA A 74 6.38 -1.99 -2.63
C ALA A 74 7.16 -1.66 -1.35
N LEU A 75 6.81 -2.30 -0.23
CA LEU A 75 7.47 -2.13 1.05
C LEU A 75 8.95 -2.53 0.99
N GLY A 76 9.26 -3.66 0.33
CA GLY A 76 10.64 -4.10 0.13
C GLY A 76 11.49 -3.06 -0.62
N LYS A 77 10.92 -2.41 -1.65
CA LYS A 77 11.59 -1.32 -2.37
C LYS A 77 11.73 -0.07 -1.48
N ALA A 78 10.68 0.31 -0.75
CA ALA A 78 10.71 1.47 0.15
C ALA A 78 11.78 1.32 1.25
N VAL A 79 11.90 0.12 1.84
CA VAL A 79 12.94 -0.21 2.82
C VAL A 79 14.34 -0.12 2.20
N ALA A 80 14.55 -0.70 1.02
CA ALA A 80 15.84 -0.66 0.34
C ALA A 80 16.29 0.77 -0.02
N MET A 81 15.33 1.67 -0.26
CA MET A 81 15.56 3.07 -0.61
C MET A 81 15.50 4.02 0.59
N ASP A 82 15.23 3.51 1.80
CA ASP A 82 15.03 4.28 3.04
C ASP A 82 13.94 5.37 2.95
N LEU A 83 12.85 5.09 2.22
CA LEU A 83 11.75 6.04 1.96
C LEU A 83 10.68 5.98 3.05
N LYS A 84 10.88 6.73 4.14
CA LYS A 84 10.04 6.68 5.35
C LYS A 84 8.56 6.94 5.11
N ASP A 85 8.22 7.93 4.28
CA ASP A 85 6.82 8.24 3.95
C ASP A 85 6.11 7.01 3.33
N HIS A 86 6.77 6.36 2.37
CA HIS A 86 6.24 5.18 1.69
C HIS A 86 6.23 3.96 2.62
N MET A 87 7.28 3.76 3.41
CA MET A 87 7.33 2.67 4.40
C MET A 87 6.15 2.75 5.37
N SER A 88 5.80 3.95 5.85
CA SER A 88 4.65 4.13 6.73
C SER A 88 3.32 3.97 6.02
N SER A 89 3.14 4.57 4.84
CA SER A 89 1.91 4.47 4.03
C SER A 89 1.61 3.01 3.67
N ILE A 90 2.56 2.34 3.05
CA ILE A 90 2.40 0.96 2.58
C ILE A 90 2.10 0.01 3.74
N ALA A 91 2.84 0.14 4.86
CA ALA A 91 2.61 -0.71 6.03
C ALA A 91 1.23 -0.46 6.66
N PHE A 92 0.72 0.77 6.62
CA PHE A 92 -0.63 1.09 7.06
C PHE A 92 -1.69 0.46 6.14
N SER A 93 -1.57 0.60 4.81
CA SER A 93 -2.48 -0.03 3.84
C SER A 93 -2.47 -1.56 3.96
N MET A 94 -1.30 -2.18 4.16
CA MET A 94 -1.23 -3.61 4.44
C MET A 94 -1.99 -3.99 5.71
N ALA A 95 -1.87 -3.17 6.78
CA ALA A 95 -2.58 -3.42 8.02
C ALA A 95 -4.10 -3.36 7.85
N THR A 96 -4.63 -2.39 7.10
CA THR A 96 -6.09 -2.26 6.88
C THR A 96 -6.63 -3.50 6.15
N LEU A 97 -5.93 -3.96 5.11
CA LEU A 97 -6.28 -5.18 4.39
C LEU A 97 -6.18 -6.44 5.26
N GLN A 98 -5.14 -6.55 6.08
CA GLN A 98 -4.98 -7.67 7.00
C GLN A 98 -6.10 -7.72 8.06
N ILE A 99 -6.60 -6.57 8.52
CA ILE A 99 -7.77 -6.50 9.41
C ILE A 99 -9.01 -7.07 8.73
N GLU A 100 -9.24 -6.72 7.46
CA GLU A 100 -10.38 -7.22 6.69
C GLU A 100 -10.32 -8.74 6.49
N LEU A 101 -9.13 -9.31 6.34
CA LEU A 101 -8.89 -10.75 6.31
C LEU A 101 -8.95 -11.43 7.70
N GLY A 102 -9.18 -10.68 8.77
CA GLY A 102 -9.18 -11.19 10.15
C GLY A 102 -7.78 -11.53 10.70
N GLN A 103 -6.72 -11.15 10.00
CA GLN A 103 -5.31 -11.42 10.35
C GLN A 103 -4.78 -10.39 11.35
N THR A 104 -5.45 -10.28 12.50
CA THR A 104 -5.21 -9.21 13.50
C THR A 104 -3.76 -9.14 13.98
N ASP A 105 -3.11 -10.28 14.23
CA ASP A 105 -1.71 -10.32 14.68
C ASP A 105 -0.73 -9.82 13.61
N VAL A 106 -1.05 -10.03 12.33
CA VAL A 106 -0.24 -9.54 11.21
C VAL A 106 -0.45 -8.05 11.05
N ALA A 107 -1.72 -7.60 11.11
CA ALA A 107 -2.07 -6.18 11.04
C ALA A 107 -1.38 -5.34 12.13
N ILE A 108 -1.29 -5.85 13.35
CA ILE A 108 -0.60 -5.16 14.46
C ILE A 108 0.89 -4.97 14.15
N LYS A 109 1.57 -6.00 13.66
CA LYS A 109 2.98 -5.88 13.26
C LYS A 109 3.17 -4.88 12.14
N SER A 110 2.26 -4.84 11.18
CA SER A 110 2.25 -3.86 10.10
C SER A 110 2.07 -2.44 10.65
N LEU A 111 1.17 -2.21 11.62
CA LEU A 111 0.98 -0.92 12.28
C LEU A 111 2.19 -0.49 13.14
N GLU A 112 2.83 -1.42 13.83
CA GLU A 112 4.07 -1.15 14.57
C GLU A 112 5.18 -0.68 13.61
N ASN A 113 5.33 -1.34 12.47
CA ASN A 113 6.27 -0.92 11.42
C ASN A 113 5.89 0.43 10.80
N ALA A 114 4.60 0.68 10.58
CA ALA A 114 4.08 1.94 10.09
C ALA A 114 4.44 3.08 11.08
N LYS A 115 4.20 2.87 12.38
CA LYS A 115 4.51 3.81 13.45
C LYS A 115 6.00 4.15 13.52
N ILE A 116 6.87 3.13 13.52
CA ILE A 116 8.33 3.32 13.54
C ILE A 116 8.80 4.17 12.35
N SER A 117 8.21 3.95 11.18
CA SER A 117 8.54 4.70 9.96
C SER A 117 7.99 6.13 10.03
N ALA A 118 6.73 6.28 10.46
CA ALA A 118 6.04 7.55 10.58
C ALA A 118 6.71 8.48 11.60
N ASP A 119 7.34 7.97 12.66
CA ASP A 119 8.11 8.81 13.61
C ASP A 119 9.11 9.74 12.93
N ARG A 120 9.58 9.39 11.73
CA ARG A 120 10.55 10.16 10.94
C ARG A 120 9.93 11.16 9.96
N ILE A 121 8.60 11.21 9.83
CA ILE A 121 7.88 12.13 8.94
C ILE A 121 7.17 13.23 9.75
N ASP A 122 6.89 14.39 9.15
CA ASP A 122 6.19 15.49 9.83
C ASP A 122 4.69 15.49 9.55
N ASP A 123 4.06 14.32 9.72
CA ASP A 123 2.61 14.15 9.62
C ASP A 123 2.03 13.70 10.97
N LYS A 124 1.44 14.65 11.69
CA LYS A 124 0.87 14.39 13.02
C LYS A 124 -0.49 13.71 12.96
N GLU A 125 -1.25 13.95 11.90
CA GLU A 125 -2.58 13.37 11.75
C GLU A 125 -2.46 11.89 11.42
N PHE A 126 -1.57 11.55 10.48
CA PHE A 126 -1.32 10.16 10.13
C PHE A 126 -0.69 9.36 11.27
N LYS A 127 0.25 9.93 12.04
CA LYS A 127 0.78 9.30 13.27
C LYS A 127 -0.33 8.95 14.26
N LYS A 128 -1.24 9.89 14.46
CA LYS A 128 -2.37 9.70 15.37
C LYS A 128 -3.31 8.61 14.86
N GLU A 129 -3.56 8.56 13.56
CA GLU A 129 -4.38 7.50 12.94
C GLU A 129 -3.77 6.11 13.15
N ILE A 130 -2.45 5.96 12.95
CA ILE A 130 -1.73 4.70 13.22
C ILE A 130 -1.88 4.31 14.70
N ASP A 131 -1.66 5.25 15.61
CA ASP A 131 -1.76 5.01 17.06
C ASP A 131 -3.17 4.59 17.49
N GLU A 132 -4.22 5.30 17.03
CA GLU A 132 -5.61 5.00 17.36
C GLU A 132 -6.02 3.61 16.84
N LEU A 133 -5.61 3.24 15.62
CA LEU A 133 -5.91 1.93 15.07
C LEU A 133 -5.16 0.81 15.81
N LEU A 134 -3.88 1.02 16.14
CA LEU A 134 -3.08 0.06 16.89
C LEU A 134 -3.65 -0.17 18.30
N GLU A 135 -4.01 0.89 19.02
CA GLU A 135 -4.64 0.80 20.34
C GLU A 135 -5.96 0.03 20.29
N LYS A 136 -6.80 0.30 19.28
CA LYS A 136 -8.07 -0.40 19.08
C LYS A 136 -7.88 -1.91 18.90
N LEU A 137 -6.92 -2.33 18.08
CA LEU A 137 -6.65 -3.76 17.86
C LEU A 137 -6.10 -4.44 19.11
N LEU A 138 -5.16 -3.80 19.82
CA LEU A 138 -4.59 -4.34 21.06
C LEU A 138 -5.64 -4.49 22.16
N ALA A 139 -6.54 -3.51 22.31
CA ALA A 139 -7.66 -3.60 23.24
C ALA A 139 -8.62 -4.75 22.87
N GLY A 140 -8.92 -4.93 21.58
CA GLY A 140 -9.77 -6.02 21.08
C GLY A 140 -9.24 -7.41 21.46
N GLN A 141 -7.92 -7.62 21.39
CA GLN A 141 -7.30 -8.89 21.77
C GLN A 141 -7.47 -9.24 23.26
N THR A 142 -7.44 -8.25 24.14
CA THR A 142 -7.63 -8.48 25.60
C THR A 142 -9.05 -8.92 25.96
N THR A 143 -10.03 -8.68 25.09
CA THR A 143 -11.43 -9.09 25.33
C THR A 143 -11.75 -10.51 24.83
N SER A 144 -10.96 -11.04 23.90
CA SER A 144 -11.14 -12.38 23.32
C SER A 144 -10.55 -13.52 24.18
N THR A 145 -9.82 -13.19 25.26
CA THR A 145 -9.19 -14.15 26.18
C THR A 145 -9.99 -14.36 27.46
N ARG A 146 -11.33 -14.43 27.36
CA ARG A 146 -12.18 -14.81 28.51
C ARG A 146 -12.57 -16.29 28.40
N PRO A 147 -12.30 -17.11 29.44
CA PRO A 147 -12.56 -18.56 29.45
C PRO A 147 -14.04 -18.90 29.38
#